data_AF-A0A9E0HHB3-F1
#
_entry.id   AF-A0A9E0HHB3-F1
#
_cell.length_a   1.000
_cell.length_b   1.000
_cell.length_c   1.000
_cell.angle_alpha   90.00
_cell.angle_beta   90.00
_cell.angle_gamma   90.00
#
_symmetry.space_group_name_H-M   'P 1'
#
loop_
_entity.id
_entity.type
_entity.pdbx_description
1 polymer ?
#
loop_
_entity_poly.entity_id
_entity_poly.type
_entity_poly.pdbx_seq_one_letter_code
_entity_poly.pdbx_strand_id
1 'polypeptide(L)'
;MNRLLPLALALLALGCGGDAACELPAQWSTARPGDGSTCQVNLFGATEHAAYCGGTPGNWSCACGPAAENPTTFVSPDLCELDGEDRVCQAIARCGW
;
A
#
# COMPACT_ATOMS: atom_id res chain seq x y z
N MET A 1 11.41 -6.40 45.83
CA MET A 1 10.65 -5.15 45.63
C MET A 1 9.98 -5.23 44.27
N ASN A 2 8.65 -5.31 44.26
CA ASN A 2 7.79 -5.18 43.09
C ASN A 2 8.12 -3.91 42.31
N ARG A 3 8.06 -3.98 40.97
CA ARG A 3 7.23 -3.05 40.18
C ARG A 3 6.96 -3.63 38.79
N LEU A 4 5.68 -3.55 38.46
CA LEU A 4 5.00 -4.01 37.27
C LEU A 4 5.45 -3.23 36.01
N LEU A 5 5.22 -3.86 34.86
CA LEU A 5 5.14 -3.30 33.50
C LEU A 5 4.58 -1.86 33.45
N PRO A 6 4.95 -1.15 32.37
CA PRO A 6 3.92 -0.65 31.47
C PRO A 6 4.06 -1.30 30.09
N LEU A 7 2.97 -1.94 29.69
CA LEU A 7 2.56 -2.12 28.31
C LEU A 7 2.63 -0.74 27.62
N ALA A 8 3.56 -0.53 26.71
CA ALA A 8 3.52 0.62 25.82
C ALA A 8 3.20 0.09 24.41
N LEU A 9 1.90 -0.05 24.14
CA LEU A 9 1.38 0.03 22.79
C LEU A 9 1.84 1.38 22.21
N ALA A 10 2.82 1.34 21.32
CA ALA A 10 3.08 2.44 20.40
C ALA A 10 2.68 2.00 18.99
N LEU A 11 1.37 1.74 18.82
CA LEU A 11 0.69 2.08 17.59
C LEU A 11 0.73 3.60 17.50
N LEU A 12 1.41 4.14 16.49
CA LEU A 12 1.13 5.41 15.80
C LEU A 12 2.43 5.99 15.22
N ALA A 13 2.66 5.72 13.94
CA ALA A 13 3.06 6.70 12.91
C ALA A 13 3.73 5.97 11.73
N LEU A 14 2.96 5.24 10.93
CA LEU A 14 3.35 4.98 9.54
C LEU A 14 3.06 6.27 8.75
N GLY A 15 3.84 7.31 9.02
CA GLY A 15 3.98 8.45 8.15
C GLY A 15 4.86 8.01 6.98
N CYS A 16 4.23 7.72 5.84
CA CYS A 16 4.93 7.62 4.57
C CYS A 16 5.25 9.06 4.15
N GLY A 17 6.42 9.56 4.55
CA GLY A 17 6.85 10.94 4.35
C GLY A 17 8.24 11.14 4.96
N GLY A 18 9.28 10.95 4.13
CA GLY A 18 10.69 11.17 4.47
C GLY A 18 11.42 9.90 4.92
N ASP A 19 12.31 9.39 4.06
CA ASP A 19 13.46 8.54 4.41
C ASP A 19 13.21 7.10 4.90
N ALA A 20 12.05 6.51 4.61
CA ALA A 20 11.88 5.05 4.63
C ALA A 20 11.65 4.56 3.19
N ALA A 21 12.72 4.56 2.38
CA ALA A 21 12.70 3.89 1.09
C ALA A 21 12.40 2.41 1.36
N CYS A 22 11.16 1.97 1.09
CA CYS A 22 10.92 0.55 0.97
C CYS A 22 11.84 0.02 -0.15
N GLU A 23 12.27 -1.22 -0.06
CA GLU A 23 13.06 -1.81 -1.13
C GLU A 23 12.15 -1.99 -2.35
N LEU A 24 12.20 -1.03 -3.28
CA LEU A 24 11.44 -1.11 -4.52
C LEU A 24 11.96 -2.31 -5.32
N PRO A 25 11.08 -3.18 -5.84
CA PRO A 25 11.50 -4.25 -6.71
C PRO A 25 12.14 -3.69 -7.98
N ALA A 26 12.99 -4.49 -8.64
CA ALA A 26 13.68 -4.07 -9.85
C ALA A 26 12.74 -3.67 -11.00
N GLN A 27 11.52 -4.20 -11.01
CA GLN A 27 10.50 -3.90 -12.02
C GLN A 27 9.15 -3.70 -11.36
N TRP A 28 8.54 -2.54 -11.61
CA TRP A 28 7.19 -2.22 -11.17
C TRP A 28 6.53 -1.23 -12.13
N SER A 29 5.21 -1.11 -12.06
CA SER A 29 4.46 -0.09 -12.79
C SER A 29 3.26 0.40 -11.97
N THR A 30 2.81 1.62 -12.26
CA THR A 30 1.61 2.21 -11.63
C THR A 30 0.72 2.87 -12.66
N ALA A 31 -0.60 2.83 -12.44
CA ALA A 31 -1.59 3.57 -13.23
C ALA A 31 -2.38 4.55 -12.34
N ARG A 32 -2.69 5.75 -12.86
CA ARG A 32 -3.49 6.78 -12.17
C ARG A 32 -4.95 6.81 -12.68
N PRO A 33 -5.89 7.35 -11.88
CA PRO A 33 -7.31 7.43 -12.26
C PRO A 33 -7.67 8.25 -13.51
N GLY A 34 -6.72 8.95 -14.15
CA GLY A 34 -6.98 9.88 -15.25
C GLY A 34 -7.17 9.24 -16.63
N ASP A 35 -6.71 8.00 -16.82
CA ASP A 35 -6.65 7.34 -18.14
C ASP A 35 -7.83 6.36 -18.35
N GLY A 36 -8.94 6.54 -17.62
CA GLY A 36 -10.07 5.60 -17.64
C GLY A 36 -9.80 4.29 -16.89
N SER A 37 -8.69 4.20 -16.16
CA SER A 37 -8.26 3.02 -15.40
C SER A 37 -8.46 3.25 -13.90
N THR A 38 -8.82 2.21 -13.16
CA THR A 38 -8.64 2.17 -11.71
C THR A 38 -7.16 2.40 -11.36
N CYS A 39 -6.90 2.97 -10.20
CA CYS A 39 -5.53 3.15 -9.72
C CYS A 39 -4.91 1.78 -9.44
N GLN A 40 -3.69 1.55 -9.91
CA GLN A 40 -3.07 0.22 -9.84
C GLN A 40 -1.59 0.31 -9.53
N VAL A 41 -1.09 -0.72 -8.85
CA VAL A 41 0.32 -1.03 -8.65
C VAL A 41 0.57 -2.45 -9.15
N ASN A 42 1.64 -2.66 -9.91
CA ASN A 42 2.12 -3.98 -10.30
C ASN A 42 3.59 -4.11 -9.94
N LEU A 43 3.96 -5.23 -9.33
CA LEU A 43 5.34 -5.62 -9.04
C LEU A 43 5.65 -6.86 -9.87
N PHE A 44 6.74 -6.79 -10.63
CA PHE A 44 7.18 -7.87 -11.51
C PHE A 44 8.46 -8.48 -10.94
N GLY A 45 8.55 -9.82 -10.93
CA GLY A 45 9.69 -10.50 -10.32
C GLY A 45 9.49 -12.01 -10.19
N ALA A 46 10.13 -12.60 -9.19
CA ALA A 46 9.97 -14.02 -8.86
C ALA A 46 8.56 -14.35 -8.35
N THR A 47 7.91 -13.39 -7.69
CA THR A 47 6.49 -13.42 -7.34
C THR A 47 5.83 -12.17 -7.92
N GLU A 48 4.76 -12.37 -8.68
CA GLU A 48 3.99 -11.26 -9.25
C GLU A 48 2.96 -10.80 -8.22
N HIS A 49 2.98 -9.51 -7.91
CA HIS A 49 2.05 -8.89 -6.99
C HIS A 49 1.36 -7.71 -7.66
N ALA A 50 0.06 -7.55 -7.41
CA ALA A 50 -0.69 -6.42 -7.92
C ALA A 50 -1.64 -5.89 -6.86
N ALA A 51 -1.78 -4.56 -6.79
CA ALA A 51 -2.80 -3.91 -5.99
C ALA A 51 -3.70 -3.07 -6.90
N TYR A 52 -5.00 -3.24 -6.79
CA TYR A 52 -6.00 -2.51 -7.57
C TYR A 52 -6.87 -1.69 -6.64
N CYS A 53 -6.99 -0.41 -6.92
CA CYS A 53 -7.74 0.54 -6.12
C CYS A 53 -8.84 1.19 -6.94
N GLY A 54 -10.07 1.06 -6.45
CA GLY A 54 -11.25 1.73 -6.98
C GLY A 54 -11.86 2.65 -5.93
N GLY A 55 -12.50 3.72 -6.37
CA GLY A 55 -13.15 4.68 -5.47
C GLY A 55 -12.93 6.11 -5.92
N THR A 56 -12.84 7.00 -4.93
CA THR A 56 -12.65 8.44 -5.12
C THR A 56 -11.56 8.94 -4.19
N PRO A 57 -10.90 10.07 -4.51
CA PRO A 57 -9.96 10.72 -3.60
C PRO A 57 -10.53 10.83 -2.18
N GLY A 58 -9.73 10.49 -1.17
CA GLY A 58 -10.16 10.44 0.24
C GLY A 58 -10.77 9.11 0.69
N ASN A 59 -11.09 8.18 -0.21
CA ASN A 59 -11.63 6.87 0.15
C ASN A 59 -11.39 5.82 -0.96
N TRP A 60 -10.13 5.44 -1.18
CA TRP A 60 -9.75 4.39 -2.13
C TRP A 60 -9.88 3.02 -1.47
N SER A 61 -10.67 2.14 -2.07
CA SER A 61 -10.74 0.72 -1.70
C SER A 61 -9.79 -0.08 -2.57
N CYS A 62 -8.82 -0.72 -1.94
CA CYS A 62 -7.71 -1.40 -2.58
C CYS A 62 -7.73 -2.90 -2.30
N ALA A 63 -7.44 -3.69 -3.33
CA ALA A 63 -7.33 -5.15 -3.27
C ALA A 63 -5.90 -5.57 -3.60
N CYS A 64 -5.24 -6.31 -2.71
CA CYS A 64 -3.88 -6.83 -2.83
C CYS A 64 -3.81 -8.10 -3.70
N GLY A 65 -4.42 -8.04 -4.88
CA GLY A 65 -4.51 -9.12 -5.84
C GLY A 65 -5.75 -8.97 -6.71
N PRO A 66 -5.96 -9.87 -7.68
CA PRO A 66 -7.18 -9.86 -8.47
C PRO A 66 -8.39 -10.15 -7.57
N ALA A 67 -9.44 -9.33 -7.68
CA ALA A 67 -10.65 -9.44 -6.85
C ALA A 67 -11.32 -10.84 -6.94
N ALA A 68 -11.09 -11.57 -8.03
CA ALA A 68 -11.60 -12.93 -8.24
C ALA A 68 -11.05 -13.96 -7.22
N GLU A 69 -9.95 -13.65 -6.54
CA GLU A 69 -9.27 -14.57 -5.60
C GLU A 69 -9.55 -14.25 -4.12
N ASN A 70 -10.52 -13.38 -3.80
CA ASN A 70 -10.74 -12.86 -2.44
C ASN A 70 -9.46 -12.33 -1.76
N PRO A 71 -8.75 -11.38 -2.41
CA PRO A 71 -7.51 -10.86 -1.88
C PRO A 71 -7.75 -10.06 -0.59
N THR A 72 -6.69 -9.92 0.20
CA THR A 72 -6.66 -8.95 1.29
C THR A 72 -6.99 -7.56 0.75
N THR A 73 -7.87 -6.84 1.44
CA THR A 73 -8.25 -5.47 1.07
C THR A 73 -7.86 -4.47 2.13
N PHE A 74 -7.61 -3.23 1.71
CA PHE A 74 -7.39 -2.10 2.60
C PHE A 74 -8.02 -0.84 2.02
N VAL A 75 -8.25 0.15 2.88
CA VAL A 75 -8.71 1.47 2.47
C VAL A 75 -7.57 2.47 2.68
N SER A 76 -7.36 3.34 1.70
CA SER A 76 -6.40 4.44 1.79
C SER A 76 -7.02 5.76 1.32
N PRO A 77 -6.82 6.88 2.03
CA PRO A 77 -7.36 8.16 1.59
C PRO A 77 -6.55 8.76 0.43
N ASP A 78 -5.28 8.39 0.30
CA ASP A 78 -4.30 9.12 -0.51
C ASP A 78 -3.49 8.24 -1.48
N LEU A 79 -3.58 6.90 -1.42
CA LEU A 79 -2.72 6.00 -2.21
C LEU A 79 -2.61 6.40 -3.69
N CYS A 80 -3.73 6.74 -4.32
CA CYS A 80 -3.78 7.07 -5.75
C CYS A 80 -3.36 8.50 -6.08
N GLU A 81 -3.19 9.33 -5.06
CA GLU A 81 -2.65 10.68 -5.14
C GLU A 81 -1.13 10.68 -4.92
N LEU A 82 -0.56 9.62 -4.31
CA LEU A 82 0.88 9.44 -4.16
C LEU A 82 1.59 9.36 -5.52
N ASP A 83 2.86 9.77 -5.53
CA ASP A 83 3.76 9.50 -6.64
C ASP A 83 4.06 8.01 -6.79
N GLY A 84 4.58 7.60 -7.95
CA GLY A 84 4.68 6.19 -8.32
C GLY A 84 5.42 5.33 -7.30
N GLU A 85 6.56 5.82 -6.82
CA GLU A 85 7.41 5.11 -5.84
C GLU A 85 6.73 5.01 -4.47
N ASP A 86 6.21 6.11 -3.93
CA ASP A 86 5.51 6.12 -2.64
C ASP A 86 4.24 5.25 -2.66
N ARG A 87 3.54 5.25 -3.79
CA ARG A 87 2.38 4.38 -4.01
C ARG A 87 2.75 2.91 -3.94
N VAL A 88 3.84 2.53 -4.61
CA VAL A 88 4.37 1.16 -4.58
C VAL A 88 4.73 0.77 -3.15
N CYS A 89 5.46 1.63 -2.44
CA CYS A 89 5.86 1.38 -1.06
C CYS A 89 4.67 1.23 -0.12
N GLN A 90 3.67 2.11 -0.23
CA GLN A 90 2.46 2.02 0.59
C GLN A 90 1.69 0.73 0.24
N ALA A 91 1.62 0.33 -1.03
CA ALA A 91 0.98 -0.95 -1.42
C ALA A 91 1.71 -2.16 -0.82
N ILE A 92 3.03 -2.24 -0.92
CA ILE A 92 3.85 -3.30 -0.30
C ILE A 92 3.58 -3.40 1.20
N ALA A 93 3.68 -2.26 1.91
CA ALA A 93 3.49 -2.22 3.36
C ALA A 93 2.07 -2.63 3.80
N ARG A 94 1.05 -2.27 3.01
CA ARG A 94 -0.35 -2.60 3.33
C ARG A 94 -0.72 -4.04 2.94
N CYS A 95 -0.13 -4.55 1.88
CA CYS A 95 -0.38 -5.90 1.38
C CYS A 95 0.51 -6.97 2.02
N GLY A 96 1.59 -6.58 2.71
CA GLY A 96 2.50 -7.48 3.42
C GLY A 96 3.40 -8.28 2.48
N TRP A 97 3.84 -7.67 1.38
CA TRP A 97 4.78 -8.25 0.42
C TRP A 97 6.23 -8.00 0.80
#